data_AF-A0AAN0IV17-F1
#
_entry.id   AF-A0AAN0IV17-F1
#
_cell.length_a   1.000
_cell.length_b   1.000
_cell.length_c   1.000
_cell.angle_alpha   90.00
_cell.angle_beta   90.00
_cell.angle_gamma   90.00
#
_symmetry.space_group_name_H-M   'P 1'
#
loop_
_entity.id
_entity.type
_entity.pdbx_description
1 polymer ?
#
loop_
_entity_poly.entity_id
_entity_poly.type
_entity_poly.pdbx_seq_one_letter_code
_entity_poly.pdbx_strand_id
1 'polypeptide(L)'
;MAAQLFSLPYVRRGIRLIHLSNPVFNSARREDVSKLSVAVNDRINGYRVTRVTDVPDFNLKAIELLHESTKAQHLHLARQDSNNVFGVGFRTTPMDSTGICHILEHTTLCGSAHYPVRDPFFKMLTRSLATFMNAFTANDWTFYPFSIQNYNDYRNLLSVYCDCMFHPNLKNMDFHHSIHHQ
;
A
#
# COMPACT_ATOMS: atom_id res chain seq x y z
N MET A 1 -2.32 -8.88 -12.81
CA MET A 1 -2.28 -8.31 -11.46
C MET A 1 -0.84 -7.98 -11.13
N ALA A 2 -0.44 -6.71 -11.27
CA ALA A 2 0.71 -6.19 -10.53
C ALA A 2 0.23 -5.89 -9.13
N ALA A 3 0.60 -6.73 -8.16
CA ALA A 3 0.33 -6.49 -6.75
C ALA A 3 1.64 -6.07 -6.09
N GLN A 4 1.65 -4.90 -5.47
CA GLN A 4 2.71 -4.49 -4.54
C GLN A 4 2.19 -4.69 -3.12
N LEU A 5 2.72 -5.68 -2.42
CA LEU A 5 2.39 -5.98 -1.03
C LEU A 5 3.56 -5.54 -0.16
N PHE A 6 3.33 -4.51 0.66
CA PHE A 6 4.30 -4.08 1.66
C PHE A 6 4.00 -4.72 3.01
N SER A 7 4.99 -5.36 3.62
CA SER A 7 4.94 -5.81 5.01
C SER A 7 5.98 -5.02 5.81
N LEU A 8 5.56 -4.33 6.87
CA LEU A 8 6.44 -3.57 7.74
C LEU A 8 6.59 -4.28 9.09
N PRO A 9 7.79 -4.77 9.44
CA PRO A 9 8.04 -5.22 10.80
C PRO A 9 8.17 -4.00 11.73
N TYR A 10 7.18 -3.79 12.60
CA TYR A 10 7.22 -2.90 13.78
C TYR A 10 7.56 -1.41 13.51
N VAL A 11 6.54 -0.55 13.56
CA VAL A 11 6.66 0.90 13.31
C VAL A 11 7.45 1.60 14.42
N ARG A 12 8.73 1.90 14.19
CA ARG A 12 9.46 2.95 14.94
C ARG A 12 9.37 4.27 14.19
N ARG A 13 9.11 5.36 14.93
CA ARG A 13 9.00 6.75 14.43
C ARG A 13 10.10 7.09 13.41
N GLY A 14 9.71 7.60 12.24
CA GLY A 14 10.64 8.20 11.27
C GLY A 14 10.62 7.65 9.83
N ILE A 15 9.49 7.14 9.33
CA ILE A 15 9.40 6.73 7.91
C ILE A 15 9.22 7.99 7.05
N ARG A 16 10.30 8.44 6.40
CA ARG A 16 10.19 9.34 5.24
C ARG A 16 9.55 8.56 4.10
N LEU A 17 8.42 9.04 3.61
CA LEU A 17 7.76 8.55 2.40
C LEU A 17 8.75 8.68 1.22
N ILE A 18 9.30 7.56 0.76
CA ILE A 18 10.15 7.57 -0.42
C ILE A 18 9.22 7.61 -1.63
N HIS A 19 9.30 8.70 -2.37
CA HIS A 19 8.63 8.93 -3.64
C HIS A 19 8.81 7.70 -4.55
N LEU A 20 7.76 6.87 -4.67
CA LEU A 20 7.74 5.63 -5.46
C LEU A 20 7.62 5.92 -6.97
N SER A 21 8.34 6.92 -7.48
CA SER A 21 8.55 7.05 -8.92
C SER A 21 9.66 6.08 -9.32
N ASN A 22 9.29 4.82 -9.54
CA ASN A 22 10.24 3.80 -9.94
C ASN A 22 10.26 3.66 -11.48
N PRO A 23 11.39 3.92 -12.15
CA PRO A 23 11.52 3.67 -13.58
C PRO A 23 11.64 2.17 -13.93
N VAL A 24 11.97 1.30 -12.96
CA VAL A 24 12.13 -0.16 -13.15
C VAL A 24 10.82 -0.92 -12.93
N PHE A 25 10.05 -0.56 -11.90
CA PHE A 25 8.69 -1.06 -11.67
C PHE A 25 7.71 0.04 -12.03
N ASN A 26 7.35 0.09 -13.29
CA ASN A 26 6.32 0.98 -13.74
C ASN A 26 4.99 0.28 -13.44
N SER A 27 4.48 0.44 -12.21
CA SER A 27 3.19 -0.09 -11.69
C SER A 27 1.95 0.46 -12.41
N ALA A 28 2.15 0.87 -13.65
CA ALA A 28 1.53 1.92 -14.42
C ALA A 28 1.16 1.45 -15.83
N ARG A 29 1.86 0.43 -16.30
CA ARG A 29 1.71 -0.14 -17.64
C ARG A 29 1.73 -1.65 -17.50
N ARG A 30 1.05 -2.32 -18.42
CA ARG A 30 1.16 -3.77 -18.59
C ARG A 30 2.64 -4.13 -18.61
N GLU A 31 3.09 -4.81 -17.57
CA GLU A 31 4.48 -5.24 -17.51
C GLU A 31 4.60 -6.51 -18.33
N ASP A 32 5.34 -6.37 -19.43
CA ASP A 32 5.77 -7.51 -20.22
C ASP A 32 6.84 -8.25 -19.42
N VAL A 33 6.46 -9.39 -18.86
CA VAL A 33 7.30 -10.22 -17.99
C VAL A 33 8.62 -10.58 -18.67
N SER A 34 8.62 -10.70 -20.01
CA SER A 34 9.80 -11.01 -20.81
C SER A 34 10.84 -9.88 -20.87
N LYS A 35 10.45 -8.65 -20.53
CA LYS A 35 11.28 -7.44 -20.62
C LYS A 35 11.80 -6.94 -19.27
N LEU A 36 11.39 -7.56 -18.16
CA LEU A 36 11.89 -7.21 -16.83
C LEU A 36 13.29 -7.78 -16.62
N SER A 37 14.31 -6.95 -16.79
CA SER A 37 15.70 -7.25 -16.41
C SER A 37 15.93 -6.85 -14.95
N VAL A 38 15.54 -7.72 -14.02
CA VAL A 38 15.79 -7.54 -12.58
C VAL A 38 16.51 -8.77 -12.05
N ALA A 39 17.66 -8.57 -11.40
CA ALA A 39 18.48 -9.60 -10.82
C ALA A 39 18.52 -9.51 -9.29
N VAL A 40 18.83 -10.64 -8.64
CA VAL A 40 19.06 -10.66 -7.19
C VAL A 40 20.25 -9.75 -6.85
N ASN A 41 20.11 -8.98 -5.77
CA ASN A 41 21.02 -7.92 -5.31
C ASN A 41 20.96 -6.59 -6.06
N ASP A 42 20.13 -6.44 -7.09
CA ASP A 42 19.89 -5.13 -7.70
C ASP A 42 19.37 -4.14 -6.65
N ARG A 43 19.85 -2.89 -6.75
CA ARG A 43 19.44 -1.78 -5.88
C ARG A 43 18.58 -0.79 -6.64
N ILE A 44 17.36 -0.59 -6.17
CA ILE A 44 16.35 0.22 -6.85
C ILE A 44 15.68 1.12 -5.81
N ASN A 45 15.94 2.43 -5.86
CA ASN A 45 15.29 3.43 -5.00
C ASN A 45 15.28 3.09 -3.49
N GLY A 46 16.41 2.60 -2.97
CA GLY A 46 16.56 2.20 -1.56
C GLY A 46 16.09 0.77 -1.24
N TYR A 47 15.54 0.04 -2.21
CA TYR A 47 15.24 -1.38 -2.11
C TYR A 47 16.37 -2.22 -2.67
N ARG A 48 16.58 -3.40 -2.07
CA ARG A 48 17.42 -4.46 -2.62
C ARG A 48 16.54 -5.64 -3.03
N VAL A 49 16.73 -6.15 -4.24
CA VAL A 49 16.06 -7.36 -4.71
C VAL A 49 16.63 -8.56 -3.97
N THR A 50 15.79 -9.29 -3.24
CA THR A 50 16.17 -10.47 -2.46
C THR A 50 15.86 -11.77 -3.19
N ARG A 51 14.82 -11.79 -4.02
CA ARG A 51 14.41 -12.99 -4.77
C ARG A 51 13.66 -12.61 -6.05
N VAL A 52 13.88 -13.38 -7.11
CA VAL A 52 13.12 -13.30 -8.37
C VAL A 52 12.68 -14.72 -8.72
N THR A 53 11.38 -14.91 -8.90
CA THR A 53 10.77 -16.23 -9.14
C THR A 53 9.79 -16.14 -10.29
N ASP A 54 9.99 -16.95 -11.33
CA ASP A 54 8.99 -17.15 -12.37
C ASP A 54 7.89 -18.08 -11.88
N VAL A 55 6.63 -17.71 -12.13
CA VAL A 55 5.45 -18.50 -11.75
C VAL A 55 4.57 -18.72 -12.99
N PRO A 56 4.92 -19.69 -13.84
CA PRO A 56 4.28 -19.88 -15.15
C PRO A 56 2.78 -20.17 -15.07
N ASP A 57 2.33 -20.92 -14.06
CA ASP A 57 0.91 -21.28 -13.87
C ASP A 57 -0.01 -20.06 -13.76
N PHE A 58 0.54 -18.92 -13.31
CA PHE A 58 -0.19 -17.66 -13.18
C PHE A 58 0.24 -16.59 -14.18
N ASN A 59 1.11 -16.94 -15.14
CA ASN A 59 1.70 -16.01 -16.11
C ASN A 59 2.28 -14.75 -15.44
N LEU A 60 3.03 -14.94 -14.36
CA LEU A 60 3.62 -13.83 -13.60
C LEU A 60 5.06 -14.11 -13.18
N LYS A 61 5.78 -13.04 -12.85
CA LYS A 61 7.09 -13.09 -12.18
C LYS A 61 6.98 -12.39 -10.83
N ALA A 62 7.27 -13.11 -9.76
CA ALA A 62 7.31 -12.59 -8.40
C ALA A 62 8.70 -12.03 -8.09
N ILE A 63 8.75 -10.81 -7.60
CA ILE A 63 9.98 -10.09 -7.27
C ILE A 63 9.86 -9.63 -5.83
N GLU A 64 10.73 -10.15 -4.96
CA GLU A 64 10.79 -9.76 -3.57
C GLU A 64 11.92 -8.76 -3.36
N LEU A 65 11.59 -7.70 -2.65
CA LEU A 65 12.48 -6.61 -2.34
C LEU A 65 12.45 -6.31 -0.85
N LEU A 66 13.59 -5.88 -0.34
CA LEU A 66 13.74 -5.39 1.03
C LEU A 66 14.21 -3.95 0.99
N HIS A 67 13.45 -3.05 1.62
CA HIS A 67 13.87 -1.68 1.81
C HIS A 67 15.03 -1.61 2.81
N GLU A 68 16.17 -1.05 2.41
CA GLU A 68 17.40 -1.19 3.19
C GLU A 68 17.37 -0.44 4.52
N SER A 69 16.71 0.72 4.58
CA SER A 69 16.67 1.55 5.79
C SER A 69 15.54 1.16 6.75
N THR A 70 14.31 0.98 6.26
CA THR A 70 13.15 0.65 7.13
C THR A 70 12.92 -0.83 7.31
N LYS A 71 13.60 -1.69 6.53
CA LYS A 71 13.37 -3.14 6.48
C LYS A 71 11.97 -3.54 6.02
N ALA A 72 11.23 -2.64 5.36
CA ALA A 72 9.97 -2.96 4.71
C ALA A 72 10.19 -4.07 3.67
N GLN A 73 9.40 -5.11 3.75
CA GLN A 73 9.31 -6.13 2.71
C GLN A 73 8.37 -5.62 1.62
N HIS A 74 8.69 -5.91 0.37
CA HIS A 74 7.88 -5.55 -0.79
C HIS A 74 7.86 -6.76 -1.73
N LEU A 75 6.67 -7.28 -2.02
CA LEU A 75 6.45 -8.26 -3.06
C LEU A 75 5.79 -7.58 -4.26
N HIS A 76 6.45 -7.60 -5.42
CA HIS A 76 5.93 -7.12 -6.70
C HIS A 76 5.63 -8.31 -7.62
N LEU A 77 4.39 -8.40 -8.11
CA LEU A 77 3.96 -9.47 -9.00
C LEU A 77 3.85 -8.98 -10.45
N ALA A 78 4.91 -9.04 -11.25
CA ALA A 78 4.85 -8.57 -12.62
C ALA A 78 3.97 -9.47 -13.50
N ARG A 79 2.97 -8.88 -14.17
CA ARG A 79 2.07 -9.57 -15.11
C ARG A 79 1.50 -8.59 -16.15
N GLN A 80 1.23 -9.08 -17.36
CA GLN A 80 0.61 -8.31 -18.44
C GLN A 80 -0.91 -8.10 -18.20
N ASP A 81 -1.25 -7.25 -17.25
CA ASP A 81 -2.63 -6.93 -16.85
C ASP A 81 -2.77 -5.41 -16.71
N SER A 82 -3.89 -4.86 -17.16
CA SER A 82 -4.17 -3.42 -17.01
C SER A 82 -4.73 -3.06 -15.65
N ASN A 83 -5.31 -4.00 -14.90
CA ASN A 83 -5.81 -3.74 -13.55
C ASN A 83 -4.68 -3.90 -12.52
N ASN A 84 -4.09 -2.79 -12.13
CA ASN A 84 -3.00 -2.75 -11.15
C ASN A 84 -3.56 -2.75 -9.74
N VAL A 85 -2.85 -3.39 -8.81
CA VAL A 85 -3.23 -3.53 -7.41
C VAL A 85 -2.09 -3.02 -6.54
N PHE A 86 -2.42 -2.27 -5.50
CA PHE A 86 -1.49 -1.88 -4.46
C PHE A 86 -2.09 -2.24 -3.11
N GLY A 87 -1.26 -2.66 -2.16
CA GLY A 87 -1.69 -2.86 -0.79
C GLY A 87 -0.54 -2.78 0.22
N VAL A 88 -0.83 -2.22 1.38
CA VAL A 88 0.09 -2.23 2.53
C VAL A 88 -0.56 -2.98 3.67
N GLY A 89 0.16 -3.97 4.20
CA GLY A 89 -0.23 -4.75 5.36
C GLY A 89 0.61 -4.37 6.58
N PHE A 90 -0.06 -4.12 7.69
CA PHE A 90 0.54 -3.91 8.99
C PHE A 90 0.19 -5.08 9.89
N ARG A 91 1.18 -5.63 10.58
CA ARG A 91 0.92 -6.56 11.69
C ARG A 91 0.38 -5.76 12.87
N THR A 92 -0.82 -6.09 13.33
CA THR A 92 -1.54 -5.40 14.39
C THR A 92 -2.05 -6.43 15.39
N THR A 93 -1.33 -6.63 16.48
CA THR A 93 -1.68 -7.62 17.52
C THR A 93 -2.30 -6.90 18.72
N PRO A 94 -3.64 -6.76 18.79
CA PRO A 94 -4.29 -6.12 19.92
C PRO A 94 -4.08 -6.94 21.20
N MET A 95 -3.94 -6.25 22.34
CA MET A 95 -3.75 -6.87 23.65
C MET A 95 -5.06 -6.98 24.45
N ASP A 96 -6.15 -6.41 23.91
CA ASP A 96 -7.48 -6.38 24.50
C ASP A 96 -8.57 -6.42 23.41
N SER A 97 -9.83 -6.48 23.83
CA SER A 97 -10.99 -6.55 22.93
C SER A 97 -11.64 -5.18 22.67
N THR A 98 -10.88 -4.08 22.77
CA THR A 98 -11.43 -2.72 22.56
C THR A 98 -11.74 -2.40 21.10
N GLY A 99 -11.25 -3.23 20.16
CA GLY A 99 -11.36 -2.95 18.72
C GLY A 99 -10.41 -1.84 18.24
N ILE A 100 -9.38 -1.48 19.02
CA ILE A 100 -8.50 -0.35 18.71
C ILE A 100 -7.85 -0.42 17.32
N CYS A 101 -7.53 -1.61 16.82
CA CYS A 101 -6.96 -1.78 15.48
C CYS A 101 -7.98 -1.42 14.38
N HIS A 102 -9.24 -1.80 14.57
CA HIS A 102 -10.33 -1.48 13.65
C HIS A 102 -10.68 0.01 13.71
N ILE A 103 -10.70 0.61 14.91
CA ILE A 103 -10.88 2.06 15.06
C ILE A 103 -9.75 2.81 14.35
N LEU A 104 -8.49 2.38 14.57
CA LEU A 104 -7.33 3.02 13.98
C LEU A 104 -7.38 2.95 12.45
N GLU A 105 -7.80 1.82 11.88
CA GLU A 105 -8.04 1.70 10.44
C GLU A 105 -8.95 2.81 9.92
N HIS A 106 -10.15 2.95 10.48
CA HIS A 106 -11.08 4.02 10.09
C HIS A 106 -10.51 5.42 10.31
N THR A 107 -9.91 5.68 11.48
CA THR A 107 -9.42 7.01 11.85
C THR A 107 -8.24 7.45 10.98
N THR A 108 -7.40 6.52 10.51
CA THR A 108 -6.30 6.87 9.58
C THR A 108 -6.82 7.40 8.25
N LEU A 109 -8.00 6.98 7.83
CA LEU A 109 -8.64 7.38 6.57
C LEU A 109 -9.45 8.68 6.66
N CYS A 110 -9.55 9.29 7.85
CA CYS A 110 -10.27 10.55 8.08
C CYS A 110 -9.47 11.81 7.73
N GLY A 111 -8.16 11.69 7.51
CA GLY A 111 -7.30 12.80 7.10
C GLY A 111 -5.83 12.59 7.46
N SER A 112 -4.96 13.20 6.68
CA SER A 112 -3.50 13.08 6.84
C SER A 112 -2.81 14.44 6.78
N ALA A 113 -1.50 14.46 7.00
CA ALA A 113 -0.70 15.69 6.99
C ALA A 113 -0.72 16.40 5.62
N HIS A 114 -0.59 15.65 4.53
CA HIS A 114 -0.62 16.19 3.17
C HIS A 114 -2.05 16.38 2.64
N TYR A 115 -3.01 15.59 3.15
CA TYR A 115 -4.43 15.70 2.81
C TYR A 115 -5.27 15.98 4.06
N PRO A 116 -5.20 17.20 4.62
CA PRO A 116 -5.85 17.55 5.91
C PRO A 116 -7.36 17.77 5.80
N VAL A 117 -7.94 17.50 4.63
CA VAL A 117 -9.39 17.52 4.41
C VAL A 117 -10.04 16.39 5.18
N ARG A 118 -11.27 16.60 5.66
CA ARG A 118 -12.06 15.53 6.30
C ARG A 118 -12.40 14.44 5.28
N ASP A 119 -12.21 13.18 5.66
CA ASP A 119 -12.57 11.98 4.90
C ASP A 119 -12.01 11.94 3.46
N PRO A 120 -10.67 12.06 3.28
CA PRO A 120 -10.05 12.00 1.95
C PRO A 120 -10.34 10.68 1.23
N PHE A 121 -10.36 9.56 1.96
CA PHE A 121 -10.66 8.24 1.41
C PHE A 121 -12.05 8.19 0.75
N PHE A 122 -13.09 8.61 1.48
CA PHE A 122 -14.45 8.62 0.94
C PHE A 122 -14.61 9.61 -0.21
N LYS A 123 -13.90 10.74 -0.17
CA LYS A 123 -13.87 11.70 -1.28
C LYS A 123 -13.21 11.12 -2.54
N MET A 124 -12.28 10.18 -2.40
CA MET A 124 -11.65 9.52 -3.54
C MET A 124 -12.59 8.53 -4.23
N LEU A 125 -13.57 7.95 -3.52
CA LEU A 125 -14.55 7.04 -4.15
C LEU A 125 -15.33 7.69 -5.30
N THR A 126 -15.55 9.01 -5.26
CA THR A 126 -16.26 9.76 -6.32
C THR A 126 -15.32 10.51 -7.27
N ARG A 127 -14.02 10.52 -7.00
CA ARG A 127 -13.00 11.27 -7.76
C ARG A 127 -11.99 10.38 -8.46
N SER A 128 -12.06 9.08 -8.20
CA SER A 128 -11.18 8.07 -8.75
C SER A 128 -11.91 7.16 -9.74
N LEU A 129 -11.17 6.62 -10.70
CA LEU A 129 -11.56 5.53 -11.59
C LEU A 129 -11.13 4.16 -11.03
N ALA A 130 -11.03 4.06 -9.70
CA ALA A 130 -10.69 2.81 -9.03
C ALA A 130 -11.69 1.71 -9.37
N THR A 131 -11.17 0.52 -9.62
CA THR A 131 -11.97 -0.70 -9.72
C THR A 131 -12.21 -1.33 -8.35
N PHE A 132 -11.37 -1.00 -7.36
CA PHE A 132 -11.53 -1.39 -5.96
C PHE A 132 -10.81 -0.44 -5.02
N MET A 133 -11.39 -0.15 -3.86
CA MET A 133 -10.78 0.61 -2.77
C MET A 133 -11.34 0.08 -1.45
N ASN A 134 -10.48 -0.30 -0.51
CA ASN A 134 -10.93 -0.72 0.80
C ASN A 134 -9.82 -0.62 1.87
N ALA A 135 -10.21 -0.87 3.11
CA ALA A 135 -9.32 -1.24 4.19
C ALA A 135 -9.98 -2.38 4.99
N PHE A 136 -9.14 -3.22 5.60
CA PHE A 136 -9.59 -4.41 6.30
C PHE A 136 -8.77 -4.61 7.56
N THR A 137 -9.43 -4.89 8.67
CA THR A 137 -8.79 -5.33 9.91
C THR A 137 -9.17 -6.76 10.23
N ALA A 138 -8.17 -7.64 10.27
CA ALA A 138 -8.27 -8.99 10.79
C ALA A 138 -7.74 -9.06 12.23
N ASN A 139 -7.68 -10.26 12.79
CA ASN A 139 -7.27 -10.48 14.18
C ASN A 139 -5.84 -10.00 14.49
N ASP A 140 -4.92 -10.14 13.54
CA ASP A 140 -3.49 -9.87 13.73
C ASP A 140 -2.86 -8.99 12.64
N TRP A 141 -3.66 -8.45 11.72
CA TRP A 141 -3.21 -7.54 10.68
C TRP A 141 -4.29 -6.55 10.21
N THR A 142 -3.85 -5.40 9.72
CA THR A 142 -4.67 -4.42 9.00
C THR A 142 -4.09 -4.21 7.61
N PHE A 143 -4.94 -4.21 6.57
CA PHE A 143 -4.54 -4.16 5.17
C PHE A 143 -5.31 -3.09 4.39
N TYR A 144 -4.61 -2.30 3.59
CA TYR A 144 -5.19 -1.18 2.82
C TYR A 144 -4.99 -1.37 1.31
N PRO A 145 -5.89 -2.10 0.63
CA PRO A 145 -5.81 -2.33 -0.81
C PRO A 145 -6.59 -1.32 -1.67
N PHE A 146 -6.03 -1.03 -2.85
CA PHE A 146 -6.81 -0.50 -3.97
C PHE A 146 -6.41 -1.15 -5.29
N SER A 147 -7.31 -1.11 -6.28
CA SER A 147 -7.00 -1.50 -7.65
C SER A 147 -7.57 -0.53 -8.66
N ILE A 148 -6.87 -0.36 -9.77
CA ILE A 148 -7.16 0.67 -10.76
C ILE A 148 -6.47 0.39 -12.11
N GLN A 149 -7.12 0.83 -13.19
CA GLN A 149 -6.59 0.72 -14.55
C GLN A 149 -5.93 2.00 -15.06
N ASN A 150 -6.36 3.17 -14.56
CA ASN A 150 -5.80 4.46 -14.96
C ASN A 150 -4.50 4.76 -14.21
N TYR A 151 -3.41 4.99 -14.95
CA TYR A 151 -2.10 5.23 -14.34
C TYR A 151 -1.98 6.55 -13.57
N ASN A 152 -2.53 7.64 -14.11
CA ASN A 152 -2.44 8.93 -13.41
C ASN A 152 -3.19 8.85 -12.09
N ASP A 153 -4.32 8.17 -12.10
CA ASP A 153 -5.12 8.00 -10.90
C ASP A 153 -4.56 6.95 -9.92
N TYR A 154 -3.83 5.94 -10.41
CA TYR A 154 -3.01 5.07 -9.56
C TYR A 154 -2.05 5.88 -8.68
N ARG A 155 -1.36 6.87 -9.27
CA ARG A 155 -0.43 7.74 -8.52
C ARG A 155 -1.16 8.63 -7.51
N ASN A 156 -2.36 9.10 -7.85
CA ASN A 156 -3.19 9.89 -6.92
C ASN A 156 -3.59 9.04 -5.70
N LEU A 157 -4.14 7.85 -5.94
CA LEU A 157 -4.56 6.93 -4.87
C LEU A 157 -3.38 6.47 -4.02
N LEU A 158 -2.26 6.11 -4.64
CA LEU A 158 -1.03 5.73 -3.94
C LEU A 158 -0.60 6.82 -2.96
N SER A 159 -0.59 8.08 -3.42
CA SER A 159 -0.20 9.22 -2.59
C SER A 159 -1.15 9.43 -1.40
N VAL A 160 -2.47 9.37 -1.64
CA VAL A 160 -3.49 9.52 -0.59
C VAL A 160 -3.40 8.38 0.43
N TYR A 161 -3.36 7.11 -0.02
CA TYR A 161 -3.28 5.95 0.86
C TYR A 161 -2.01 6.01 1.72
N CYS A 162 -0.84 6.17 1.10
CA CYS A 162 0.42 6.19 1.83
C CYS A 162 0.46 7.31 2.87
N ASP A 163 -0.02 8.51 2.55
CA ASP A 163 -0.02 9.59 3.52
C ASP A 163 -1.02 9.36 4.66
N CYS A 164 -2.20 8.80 4.39
CA CYS A 164 -3.17 8.39 5.42
C CYS A 164 -2.59 7.33 6.37
N MET A 165 -1.88 6.33 5.84
CA MET A 165 -1.31 5.26 6.65
C MET A 165 -0.09 5.70 7.47
N PHE A 166 0.79 6.54 6.91
CA PHE A 166 2.07 6.89 7.55
C PHE A 166 2.04 8.22 8.31
N HIS A 167 1.15 9.15 7.93
CA HIS A 167 1.02 10.48 8.55
C HIS A 167 -0.44 10.86 8.82
N PRO A 168 -1.23 10.01 9.52
CA PRO A 168 -2.61 10.33 9.87
C PRO A 168 -2.70 11.49 10.87
N ASN A 169 -3.74 12.29 10.79
CA ASN A 169 -3.98 13.40 11.73
C ASN A 169 -4.49 12.94 13.10
N LEU A 170 -5.18 11.79 13.15
CA LEU A 170 -5.72 11.17 14.39
C LEU A 170 -6.45 12.17 15.30
N LYS A 171 -7.36 12.98 14.74
CA LYS A 171 -8.10 13.97 15.52
C LYS A 171 -9.05 13.26 16.49
N ASN A 172 -9.17 13.80 17.70
CA ASN A 172 -10.02 13.22 18.74
C ASN A 172 -11.50 13.11 18.29
N MET A 173 -12.03 14.09 17.55
CA MET A 173 -13.40 14.02 17.02
C MET A 173 -13.58 12.88 16.01
N ASP A 174 -12.58 12.63 15.16
CA ASP A 174 -12.64 11.56 14.16
C ASP A 174 -12.59 10.18 14.85
N PHE A 175 -11.78 10.04 15.90
CA PHE A 175 -11.72 8.85 16.74
C PHE A 175 -13.08 8.54 17.40
N HIS A 176 -13.75 9.52 18.00
CA HIS A 176 -15.08 9.34 18.58
C HIS A 176 -16.12 8.96 17.52
N HIS A 177 -16.05 9.56 16.34
CA HIS A 177 -16.94 9.20 15.24
C HIS A 177 -16.72 7.75 14.79
N SER A 178 -15.47 7.29 14.64
CA SER A 178 -15.14 5.91 14.26
C SER A 178 -15.61 4.87 15.28
N ILE A 179 -15.62 5.18 16.58
CA ILE A 179 -16.16 4.25 17.60
C ILE A 179 -17.63 3.92 17.36
N HIS A 180 -18.43 4.90 16.92
CA HIS A 180 -19.87 4.71 16.69
C HIS A 180 -20.19 3.94 15.40
N HIS A 181 -19.18 3.69 14.55
CA HIS A 181 -19.32 3.01 13.27
C HIS A 181 -18.63 1.63 13.23
N GLN A 182 -18.27 1.06 14.40
CA GLN A 182 -17.82 -0.33 14.53
C GLN A 182 -18.90 -1.34 14.12
#